data_AF-A0A449CZI1-F1
#
_entry.id   AF-A0A449CZI1-F1
#
_cell.length_a   1.000
_cell.length_b   1.000
_cell.length_c   1.000
_cell.angle_alpha   90.00
_cell.angle_beta   90.00
_cell.angle_gamma   90.00
#
_symmetry.space_group_name_H-M   'P 1'
#
loop_
_entity.id
_entity.type
_entity.pdbx_description
1 polymer ?
#
loop_
_entity_poly.entity_id
_entity_poly.type
_entity_poly.pdbx_seq_one_letter_code
_entity_poly.pdbx_strand_id
1 'polypeptide(L)'
;MSATFNHTIVAAADPQESAQFYVDVLDAEHVQSWGVFANVMLSGGVMLQFASPPPPYEFSPVHMAFLCTDEQFDRALGLLRTLGLDHWADPQRTRPGETNTEHGGRGVYFLDPAGHHLELITSPYL
;
A
#
# COMPACT_ATOMS: atom_id res chain seq x y z
N MET A 1 -16.15 -20.26 6.80
CA MET A 1 -15.99 -20.11 5.34
C MET A 1 -14.69 -20.79 4.91
N SER A 2 -14.56 -21.26 3.68
CA SER A 2 -13.41 -22.03 3.19
C SER A 2 -12.54 -21.30 2.15
N ALA A 3 -13.03 -20.22 1.55
CA ALA A 3 -12.27 -19.41 0.59
C ALA A 3 -11.42 -18.37 1.32
N THR A 4 -10.20 -18.15 0.84
CA THR A 4 -9.29 -17.10 1.29
C THR A 4 -8.85 -16.24 0.10
N PHE A 5 -8.52 -14.97 0.36
CA PHE A 5 -7.90 -14.12 -0.65
C PHE A 5 -6.43 -14.50 -0.79
N ASN A 6 -6.02 -14.93 -1.99
CA ASN A 6 -4.66 -15.46 -2.20
C ASN A 6 -3.71 -14.42 -2.78
N HIS A 7 -4.12 -13.71 -3.83
CA HIS A 7 -3.31 -12.68 -4.47
C HIS A 7 -4.16 -11.71 -5.28
N THR A 8 -3.56 -10.57 -5.62
CA THR A 8 -4.09 -9.64 -6.62
C THR A 8 -2.99 -9.06 -7.49
N ILE A 9 -3.35 -8.60 -8.68
CA ILE A 9 -2.46 -7.83 -9.54
C ILE A 9 -2.72 -6.34 -9.29
N VAL A 10 -1.65 -5.59 -9.07
CA VAL A 10 -1.64 -4.14 -8.90
C VAL A 10 -0.97 -3.53 -10.12
N ALA A 11 -1.64 -2.57 -10.74
CA ALA A 11 -1.11 -1.93 -11.93
C ALA A 11 0.04 -0.99 -11.54
N ALA A 12 1.18 -1.08 -12.21
CA ALA A 12 2.35 -0.27 -11.87
C ALA A 12 2.95 0.35 -13.13
N ALA A 13 3.44 1.58 -13.05
CA ALA A 13 4.24 2.16 -14.14
C ALA A 13 5.57 1.39 -14.26
N ASP A 14 6.29 1.27 -13.14
CA ASP A 14 7.44 0.39 -12.96
C ASP A 14 7.12 -0.66 -11.87
N PRO A 15 7.00 -1.96 -12.22
CA PRO A 15 6.68 -3.01 -11.27
C PRO A 15 7.71 -3.18 -10.15
N GLN A 16 8.99 -2.94 -10.43
CA GLN A 16 10.06 -3.11 -9.45
C GLN A 16 10.08 -1.94 -8.46
N GLU A 17 9.85 -0.72 -8.95
CA GLU A 17 9.69 0.46 -8.09
C GLU A 17 8.49 0.29 -7.15
N SER A 18 7.33 -0.13 -7.68
CA SER A 18 6.15 -0.41 -6.85
C SER A 18 6.42 -1.55 -5.87
N ALA A 19 7.03 -2.66 -6.28
CA ALA A 19 7.36 -3.75 -5.36
C ALA A 19 8.26 -3.28 -4.20
N GLN A 20 9.31 -2.51 -4.51
CA GLN A 20 10.21 -1.98 -3.48
C GLN A 20 9.49 -1.02 -2.53
N PHE A 21 8.63 -0.14 -3.05
CA PHE A 21 7.84 0.77 -2.25
C PHE A 21 6.98 0.05 -1.21
N TYR A 22 6.29 -1.04 -1.60
CA TYR A 22 5.45 -1.80 -0.68
C TYR A 22 6.29 -2.62 0.33
N VAL A 23 7.48 -3.08 -0.05
CA VAL A 23 8.44 -3.68 0.90
C VAL A 23 8.84 -2.67 1.97
N ASP A 24 9.20 -1.45 1.57
CA ASP A 24 9.69 -0.43 2.51
C ASP A 24 8.58 0.12 3.42
N VAL A 25 7.36 0.29 2.90
CA VAL A 25 6.24 0.88 3.65
C VAL A 25 5.48 -0.17 4.48
N LEU A 26 5.35 -1.40 3.98
CA LEU A 26 4.52 -2.44 4.61
C LEU A 26 5.33 -3.54 5.29
N ASP A 27 6.65 -3.41 5.37
CA ASP A 27 7.55 -4.50 5.78
C ASP A 27 7.24 -5.81 5.01
N ALA A 28 6.82 -5.70 3.74
CA ALA A 28 6.53 -6.85 2.90
C ALA A 28 7.83 -7.55 2.45
N GLU A 29 7.72 -8.79 2.01
CA GLU A 29 8.88 -9.56 1.55
C GLU A 29 8.85 -9.75 0.05
N HIS A 30 9.98 -9.50 -0.63
CA HIS A 30 10.15 -9.93 -2.02
C HIS A 30 10.03 -11.45 -2.11
N VAL A 31 9.24 -11.93 -3.07
CA VAL A 31 9.11 -13.36 -3.38
C VAL A 31 9.41 -13.63 -4.84
N GLN A 32 9.44 -14.92 -5.20
CA GLN A 32 9.74 -15.33 -6.57
C GLN A 32 8.82 -14.61 -7.56
N SER A 33 9.44 -13.85 -8.45
CA SER A 33 8.82 -13.14 -9.55
C SER A 33 8.87 -13.98 -10.82
N TRP A 34 7.90 -13.80 -11.73
CA TRP A 34 7.86 -14.50 -13.01
C TRP A 34 7.15 -13.68 -14.09
N GLY A 35 7.55 -13.90 -15.34
CA GLY A 35 6.96 -13.19 -16.48
C GLY A 35 7.16 -11.67 -16.34
N VAL A 36 6.06 -10.93 -16.35
CA VAL A 36 6.03 -9.46 -16.21
C VAL A 36 5.85 -9.00 -14.77
N PHE A 37 5.70 -9.93 -13.83
CA PHE A 37 5.31 -9.60 -12.46
C PHE A 37 6.52 -9.36 -11.57
N ALA A 38 6.44 -8.33 -10.75
CA ALA A 38 7.25 -8.18 -9.54
C ALA A 38 6.37 -8.53 -8.34
N ASN A 39 6.81 -9.47 -7.50
CA ASN A 39 5.95 -10.07 -6.47
C ASN A 39 6.45 -9.76 -5.07
N VAL A 40 5.52 -9.38 -4.20
CA VAL A 40 5.75 -9.25 -2.76
C VAL A 40 4.71 -10.03 -1.96
N MET A 41 5.10 -10.54 -0.80
CA MET A 41 4.23 -11.25 0.14
C MET A 41 4.00 -10.40 1.38
N LEU A 42 2.74 -10.22 1.75
CA LEU A 42 2.37 -9.63 3.03
C LEU A 42 2.40 -10.70 4.13
N SER A 43 2.63 -10.31 5.38
CA SER A 43 2.68 -11.25 6.52
C SER A 43 1.37 -12.06 6.72
N GLY A 44 0.24 -11.58 6.19
CA GLY A 44 -1.04 -12.29 6.18
C GLY A 44 -1.17 -13.39 5.12
N GLY A 45 -0.13 -13.64 4.32
CA GLY A 45 -0.11 -14.67 3.26
C GLY A 45 -0.79 -14.25 1.95
N VAL A 46 -1.12 -12.97 1.80
CA VAL A 46 -1.64 -12.39 0.55
C VAL A 46 -0.46 -11.87 -0.27
N MET A 47 -0.38 -12.27 -1.53
CA MET A 47 0.65 -11.81 -2.46
C MET A 47 0.12 -10.63 -3.30
N LEU A 48 0.93 -9.57 -3.43
CA LEU A 48 0.70 -8.49 -4.38
C LEU A 48 1.64 -8.69 -5.57
N GLN A 49 1.08 -8.67 -6.79
CA GLN A 49 1.82 -8.83 -8.03
C GLN A 49 1.74 -7.53 -8.83
N PHE A 50 2.87 -6.87 -9.04
CA PHE A 50 2.93 -5.62 -9.79
C PHE A 50 3.22 -5.90 -11.27
N ALA A 51 2.51 -5.24 -12.17
CA ALA A 51 2.79 -5.34 -13.61
C ALA A 51 2.40 -4.05 -14.34
N SER A 52 3.14 -3.75 -15.41
CA SER A 52 2.78 -2.67 -16.33
C SER A 52 1.68 -3.13 -17.29
N PRO A 53 0.54 -2.44 -17.36
CA PRO A 53 -0.49 -2.74 -18.35
C PRO A 53 0.00 -2.47 -19.79
N PRO A 54 -0.52 -3.17 -20.81
CA PRO A 54 -0.14 -2.94 -22.19
C PRO A 54 -0.64 -1.57 -22.70
N PRO A 55 0.15 -0.81 -23.49
CA PRO A 55 -0.29 0.47 -24.04
C PRO A 55 -1.44 0.35 -25.07
N PRO A 56 -2.30 1.38 -25.21
CA PRO A 56 -2.41 2.56 -24.34
C PRO A 56 -3.10 2.18 -23.03
N TYR A 57 -2.53 2.60 -21.90
CA TYR A 57 -3.11 2.32 -20.58
C TYR A 57 -3.42 3.61 -19.83
N GLU A 58 -4.52 3.56 -19.09
CA GLU A 58 -4.87 4.54 -18.07
C GLU A 58 -4.90 3.80 -16.73
N PHE A 59 -4.16 4.29 -15.74
CA PHE A 59 -4.23 3.75 -14.38
C PHE A 59 -5.50 4.27 -13.73
N SER A 60 -6.46 3.37 -13.50
CA SER A 60 -7.57 3.63 -12.59
C SER A 60 -7.07 3.36 -11.17
N PRO A 61 -6.98 4.37 -10.28
CA PRO A 61 -6.55 4.15 -8.91
C PRO A 61 -7.47 3.18 -8.19
N VAL A 62 -6.88 2.24 -7.46
CA VAL A 62 -7.58 1.40 -6.48
C VAL A 62 -7.29 1.92 -5.08
N HIS A 63 -8.14 1.53 -4.11
CA HIS A 63 -7.90 1.76 -2.69
C HIS A 63 -7.51 0.45 -2.02
N MET A 64 -6.41 0.45 -1.27
CA MET A 64 -5.96 -0.70 -0.49
C MET A 64 -5.60 -0.24 0.93
N ALA A 65 -6.32 -0.77 1.91
CA ALA A 65 -6.08 -0.52 3.33
C ALA A 65 -5.36 -1.69 3.98
N PHE A 66 -4.35 -1.41 4.79
CA PHE A 66 -3.53 -2.40 5.48
C PHE A 66 -3.62 -2.18 6.98
N LEU A 67 -4.02 -3.24 7.69
CA LEU A 67 -3.95 -3.28 9.14
C LEU A 67 -2.50 -3.57 9.55
N CYS A 68 -1.95 -2.72 10.42
CA CYS A 68 -0.57 -2.80 10.87
C CYS A 68 -0.48 -2.59 12.39
N THR A 69 0.70 -2.90 12.96
CA THR A 69 0.99 -2.57 14.35
C THR A 69 1.32 -1.09 14.50
N ASP A 70 1.25 -0.58 15.73
CA ASP A 70 1.63 0.79 16.00
C ASP A 70 3.11 1.10 15.65
N GLU A 71 4.00 0.15 15.87
CA GLU A 71 5.43 0.29 15.55
C GLU A 71 5.66 0.37 14.04
N GLN A 72 4.93 -0.43 13.26
CA GLN A 72 5.00 -0.39 11.80
C GLN A 72 4.41 0.92 11.25
N PHE A 73 3.29 1.39 11.81
CA PHE A 73 2.71 2.68 11.46
C PHE A 73 3.73 3.81 11.62
N ASP A 74 4.47 3.82 12.73
CA ASP A 74 5.49 4.86 12.99
C ASP A 74 6.69 4.77 12.04
N ARG A 75 7.14 3.56 11.69
CA ARG A 75 8.19 3.37 10.66
C ARG A 75 7.73 3.88 9.30
N ALA A 76 6.55 3.47 8.85
CA ALA A 76 5.99 3.87 7.57
C ALA A 76 5.80 5.39 7.49
N LEU A 77 5.18 6.00 8.51
CA LEU A 77 4.98 7.45 8.56
C LEU A 77 6.32 8.21 8.59
N GLY A 78 7.33 7.68 9.29
CA GLY A 78 8.69 8.21 9.29
C GLY A 78 9.34 8.17 7.89
N LEU A 79 9.15 7.06 7.17
CA LEU A 79 9.62 6.91 5.78
C LEU A 79 8.95 7.91 4.84
N LEU A 80 7.61 8.01 4.86
CA LEU A 80 6.84 8.95 4.04
C LEU A 80 7.36 10.39 4.24
N ARG A 81 7.57 10.80 5.49
CA ARG A 81 8.12 12.12 5.83
C ARG A 81 9.55 12.31 5.35
N THR A 82 10.39 11.29 5.49
CA THR A 82 11.81 11.34 5.07
C THR A 82 11.93 11.47 3.55
N LEU A 83 11.06 10.79 2.80
CA LEU A 83 11.01 10.85 1.34
C LEU A 83 10.24 12.07 0.82
N GLY A 84 9.60 12.85 1.69
CA GLY A 84 8.78 14.01 1.30
C GLY A 84 7.52 13.62 0.53
N LEU A 85 6.98 12.43 0.78
CA LEU A 85 5.74 11.95 0.17
C LEU A 85 4.54 12.57 0.86
N ASP A 86 3.58 13.03 0.08
CA ASP A 86 2.33 13.57 0.61
C ASP A 86 1.51 12.48 1.31
N HIS A 87 0.99 12.82 2.48
CA HIS A 87 0.09 12.00 3.26
C HIS A 87 -1.04 12.84 3.87
N TRP A 88 -2.15 12.19 4.20
CA TRP A 88 -3.38 12.84 4.65
C TRP A 88 -4.07 12.06 5.77
N ALA A 89 -4.85 12.77 6.57
CA ALA A 89 -5.69 12.15 7.60
C ALA A 89 -7.00 11.58 7.04
N ASP A 90 -7.41 11.98 5.83
CA ASP A 90 -8.69 11.66 5.21
C ASP A 90 -8.53 11.16 3.76
N PRO A 91 -9.42 10.27 3.28
CA PRO A 91 -9.33 9.74 1.91
C PRO A 91 -9.61 10.80 0.84
N GLN A 92 -10.31 11.89 1.19
CA GLN A 92 -10.54 13.02 0.28
C GLN A 92 -9.30 13.92 0.11
N ARG A 93 -8.22 13.67 0.87
CA ARG A 93 -6.95 14.40 0.82
C ARG A 93 -7.09 15.89 1.15
N THR A 94 -7.99 16.22 2.09
CA THR A 94 -8.26 17.60 2.51
C THR A 94 -7.40 18.04 3.69
N ARG A 95 -6.78 17.11 4.41
CA ARG A 95 -5.95 17.34 5.61
C ARG A 95 -4.50 16.89 5.39
N PRO A 96 -3.72 17.63 4.58
CA PRO A 96 -2.35 17.24 4.25
C PRO A 96 -1.42 17.31 5.47
N GLY A 97 -0.49 16.37 5.56
CA GLY A 97 0.51 16.31 6.64
C GLY A 97 -0.01 15.74 7.96
N GLU A 98 -1.31 15.47 8.06
CA GLU A 98 -1.98 14.96 9.26
C GLU A 98 -2.22 13.45 9.22
N THR A 99 -2.45 12.86 10.39
CA THR A 99 -2.99 11.50 10.57
C THR A 99 -4.32 11.59 11.31
N ASN A 100 -5.14 10.55 11.25
CA ASN A 100 -6.36 10.44 12.04
C ASN A 100 -6.18 9.50 13.24
N THR A 101 -7.14 9.55 14.17
CA THR A 101 -7.27 8.62 15.30
C THR A 101 -8.64 7.94 15.29
N GLU A 102 -9.13 7.61 14.10
CA GLU A 102 -10.47 7.06 13.91
C GLU A 102 -10.53 5.60 14.36
N HIS A 103 -11.74 5.11 14.63
CA HIS A 103 -12.01 3.70 14.97
C HIS A 103 -11.17 3.13 16.15
N GLY A 104 -10.76 4.01 17.07
CA GLY A 104 -9.98 3.63 18.25
C GLY A 104 -8.51 3.32 17.97
N GLY A 105 -8.02 3.59 16.76
CA GLY A 105 -6.63 3.41 16.36
C GLY A 105 -6.03 4.68 15.78
N ARG A 106 -5.06 4.50 14.87
CA ARG A 106 -4.45 5.55 14.05
C ARG A 106 -4.67 5.23 12.58
N GLY A 107 -4.74 6.28 11.75
CA GLY A 107 -4.94 6.16 10.31
C GLY A 107 -4.12 7.18 9.51
N VAL A 108 -3.61 6.77 8.35
CA VAL A 108 -2.98 7.68 7.38
C VAL A 108 -3.22 7.21 5.95
N TYR A 109 -3.49 8.15 5.05
CA TYR A 109 -3.66 7.94 3.62
C TYR A 109 -2.47 8.51 2.85
N PHE A 110 -2.04 7.84 1.79
CA PHE A 110 -0.98 8.31 0.88
C PHE A 110 -1.14 7.63 -0.48
N LEU A 111 -0.33 8.04 -1.46
CA LEU A 111 -0.31 7.42 -2.78
C LEU A 111 0.91 6.53 -2.95
N ASP A 112 0.73 5.43 -3.69
CA ASP A 112 1.86 4.65 -4.21
C ASP A 112 2.46 5.31 -5.46
N PRO A 113 3.59 4.81 -6.00
CA PRO A 113 4.23 5.37 -7.19
C PRO A 113 3.34 5.42 -8.44
N ALA A 114 2.33 4.56 -8.52
CA ALA A 114 1.36 4.51 -9.63
C ALA A 114 0.10 5.35 -9.36
N GLY A 115 0.00 6.01 -8.20
CA GLY A 115 -1.14 6.82 -7.81
C GLY A 115 -2.30 6.04 -7.20
N HIS A 116 -2.11 4.79 -6.79
CA HIS A 116 -3.08 4.05 -6.00
C HIS A 116 -3.20 4.62 -4.60
N HIS A 117 -4.41 4.58 -4.04
CA HIS A 117 -4.68 5.03 -2.68
C HIS A 117 -4.32 3.94 -1.69
N LEU A 118 -3.37 4.26 -0.81
CA LEU A 118 -2.97 3.40 0.30
C LEU A 118 -3.45 3.99 1.61
N GLU A 119 -3.86 3.11 2.51
CA GLU A 119 -4.27 3.45 3.87
C GLU A 119 -3.58 2.51 4.86
N LEU A 120 -2.98 3.06 5.90
CA LEU A 120 -2.53 2.30 7.06
C LEU A 120 -3.46 2.57 8.22
N ILE A 121 -3.92 1.49 8.87
CA ILE A 121 -4.73 1.55 10.09
C ILE A 121 -4.13 0.67 11.17
N THR A 122 -4.29 1.06 12.43
CA THR A 122 -3.86 0.24 13.59
C THR A 122 -5.01 -0.41 14.36
N SER A 123 -6.25 -0.09 13.99
CA SER A 123 -7.47 -0.72 14.49
C SER A 123 -8.39 -1.03 13.31
N PRO A 124 -8.99 -2.23 13.23
CA PRO A 124 -9.90 -2.58 12.14
C PRO A 124 -11.21 -1.78 12.22
N TYR A 125 -11.87 -1.66 11.07
CA TYR A 125 -13.25 -1.17 10.97
C TYR A 125 -14.21 -2.36 10.97
N LEU A 126 -15.33 -2.26 11.70
CA LEU A 126 -16.42 -3.25 11.83
C LEU A 126 -16.00 -4.59 12.47
#